data_AF-A0A099G1J8-F1
#
_entry.id   AF-A0A099G1J8-F1
#
_cell.length_a   1.000
_cell.length_b   1.000
_cell.length_c   1.000
_cell.angle_alpha   90.00
_cell.angle_beta   90.00
_cell.angle_gamma   90.00
#
_symmetry.space_group_name_H-M   'P 1'
#
loop_
_entity.id
_entity.type
_entity.pdbx_description
1 polymer ?
#
loop_
_entity_poly.entity_id
_entity_poly.type
_entity_poly.pdbx_seq_one_letter_code
_entity_poly.pdbx_strand_id
1 'polypeptide(L)'
;MSSTSDHPGFPVRQGVLVRARNGDLIRYDATGVTLRLSDRVIDDIRQRLGAAPVAAGAGTAPVSAGDLAAAEAALEAVDAWDIRIEGEWLRFSARLPGRQGARGFRKRLPRAEGGSAGGIIADA
;
A
#
# COMPACT_ATOMS: atom_id res chain seq x y z
N MET A 1 -8.04 30.13 24.24
CA MET A 1 -7.09 30.52 23.16
C MET A 1 -5.90 29.59 23.23
N SER A 2 -5.60 28.93 22.11
CA SER A 2 -4.40 28.15 21.79
C SER A 2 -4.07 26.94 22.68
N SER A 3 -4.77 25.83 22.44
CA SER A 3 -4.22 24.49 22.69
C SER A 3 -3.27 24.16 21.55
N THR A 4 -1.98 24.43 21.75
CA THR A 4 -0.92 23.87 20.91
C THR A 4 -0.86 22.38 21.21
N SER A 5 -1.32 21.55 20.27
CA SER A 5 -1.09 20.11 20.30
C SER A 5 0.40 19.87 20.09
N ASP A 6 1.14 19.77 21.19
CA ASP A 6 2.49 19.23 21.24
C ASP A 6 2.39 17.73 20.94
N HIS A 7 2.37 17.38 19.66
CA HIS A 7 2.57 16.01 19.23
C HIS A 7 4.07 15.75 19.42
N PRO A 8 4.49 14.79 20.27
CA PRO A 8 5.90 14.50 20.45
C PRO A 8 6.45 13.99 19.12
N GLY A 9 7.01 14.91 18.33
CA GLY A 9 7.66 14.61 17.08
C GLY A 9 8.78 13.63 17.38
N PHE A 10 8.65 12.39 16.92
CA PHE A 10 9.77 11.47 16.91
C PHE A 10 10.94 12.22 16.27
N PRO A 11 12.10 12.34 16.94
CA PRO A 11 13.24 13.01 16.32
C PRO A 11 13.47 12.32 14.98
N VAL A 12 13.68 13.11 13.92
CA VAL A 12 13.96 12.59 12.58
C VAL A 12 15.25 11.77 12.64
N ARG A 13 15.11 10.50 12.98
CA ARG A 13 16.20 9.54 13.12
C ARG A 13 16.53 9.10 11.72
N GLN A 14 17.61 9.64 11.17
CA GLN A 14 18.27 9.03 10.02
C GLN A 14 19.25 7.96 10.52
N GLY A 15 19.32 6.83 9.81
CA GLY A 15 20.22 5.76 10.22
C GLY A 15 20.40 4.66 9.16
N VAL A 16 21.24 3.71 9.50
CA VAL A 16 21.55 2.53 8.68
C VAL A 16 21.06 1.30 9.43
N LEU A 17 20.19 0.52 8.80
CA LEU A 17 19.72 -0.76 9.35
C LEU A 17 20.67 -1.90 8.95
N VAL A 18 21.19 -1.87 7.73
CA VAL A 18 22.05 -2.92 7.18
C VAL A 18 23.24 -2.29 6.47
N ARG A 19 24.44 -2.68 6.91
CA ARG A 19 25.72 -2.31 6.30
C ARG A 19 26.43 -3.56 5.82
N ALA A 20 26.94 -3.50 4.59
CA ALA A 20 27.73 -4.55 3.97
C ALA A 20 29.13 -4.00 3.60
N ARG A 21 30.02 -4.87 3.11
CA ARG A 21 31.39 -4.46 2.74
C ARG A 21 31.43 -3.40 1.64
N ASN A 22 30.41 -3.35 0.80
CA ASN A 22 30.23 -2.38 -0.28
C ASN A 22 29.50 -1.09 0.18
N GLY A 23 29.22 -0.92 1.48
CA GLY A 23 28.61 0.26 2.07
C GLY A 23 27.22 0.01 2.68
N ASP A 24 26.44 1.07 2.82
CA ASP A 24 25.10 1.01 3.41
C ASP A 24 24.11 0.42 2.41
N LEU A 25 23.40 -0.63 2.83
CA LEU A 25 22.43 -1.34 2.00
C LEU A 25 21.01 -0.86 2.28
N ILE A 26 20.63 -0.77 3.56
CA ILE A 26 19.31 -0.32 4.02
C ILE A 26 19.48 0.89 4.91
N ARG A 27 18.92 2.02 4.49
CA ARG A 27 18.90 3.30 5.23
C ARG A 27 17.47 3.70 5.50
N TYR A 28 17.27 4.49 6.55
CA TYR A 28 16.00 5.13 6.83
C TYR A 28 16.21 6.60 7.20
N ASP A 29 15.21 7.43 6.92
CA ASP A 29 15.11 8.82 7.32
C ASP A 29 13.62 9.20 7.55
N ALA A 30 13.32 10.49 7.71
CA ALA A 30 11.94 10.97 7.90
C ALA A 30 10.99 10.63 6.74
N THR A 31 11.50 10.40 5.54
CA THR A 31 10.71 10.11 4.34
C THR A 31 10.43 8.61 4.16
N GLY A 32 11.19 7.75 4.84
CA GLY A 32 11.00 6.30 4.80
C GLY A 32 12.30 5.53 4.67
N VAL A 33 12.25 4.40 3.96
CA VAL A 33 13.36 3.45 3.81
C VAL A 33 13.93 3.52 2.39
N THR A 34 15.26 3.58 2.28
CA THR A 34 15.98 3.48 1.01
C THR A 34 16.78 2.17 0.98
N LEU A 35 16.64 1.41 -0.11
CA LEU A 35 17.39 0.18 -0.37
C LEU A 35 18.31 0.36 -1.58
N ARG A 36 19.60 0.08 -1.42
CA ARG A 36 20.57 0.12 -2.52
C ARG A 36 20.64 -1.23 -3.22
N LEU A 37 20.23 -1.24 -4.49
CA LEU A 37 20.21 -2.43 -5.35
C LEU A 37 21.24 -2.30 -6.47
N SER A 38 21.65 -3.43 -7.06
CA SER A 38 22.51 -3.42 -8.25
C SER A 38 21.68 -3.22 -9.52
N ASP A 39 22.32 -2.72 -10.58
CA ASP A 39 21.64 -2.46 -11.87
C ASP A 39 20.93 -3.70 -12.39
N ARG A 40 21.57 -4.88 -12.29
CA ARG A 40 20.97 -6.16 -12.68
C ARG A 40 19.68 -6.49 -11.90
N VAL A 41 19.62 -6.15 -10.61
CA VAL A 41 18.42 -6.37 -9.79
C VAL A 41 17.35 -5.34 -10.14
N ILE A 42 17.74 -4.09 -10.38
CA ILE A 42 16.80 -3.07 -10.88
C ILE A 42 16.20 -3.50 -12.22
N ASP A 43 17.00 -4.05 -13.14
CA ASP A 43 16.52 -4.54 -14.43
C ASP A 43 15.61 -5.77 -14.31
N ASP A 44 15.94 -6.71 -13.41
CA ASP A 44 15.07 -7.85 -13.09
C ASP A 44 13.73 -7.38 -12.47
N ILE A 45 13.77 -6.39 -11.56
CA ILE A 45 12.56 -5.80 -10.99
C ILE A 45 11.74 -5.10 -12.08
N ARG A 46 12.37 -4.31 -12.96
CA ARG A 46 11.68 -3.68 -14.11
C ARG A 46 11.02 -4.73 -14.99
N GLN A 47 11.74 -5.82 -15.28
CA GLN A 47 11.18 -6.93 -16.06
C GLN A 47 10.00 -7.56 -15.34
N ARG A 48 10.08 -7.82 -14.03
CA ARG A 48 8.99 -8.44 -13.27
C ARG A 48 7.81 -7.50 -13.03
N LEU A 49 8.03 -6.21 -12.92
CA LEU A 49 6.95 -5.22 -12.82
C LEU A 49 6.28 -4.99 -14.18
N GLY A 50 7.04 -5.06 -15.28
CA GLY A 50 6.51 -5.02 -16.64
C GLY A 50 5.92 -6.34 -17.15
N ALA A 51 6.35 -7.47 -16.58
CA ALA A 51 5.88 -8.83 -16.89
C ALA A 51 4.95 -9.40 -15.82
N ALA A 52 4.71 -8.68 -14.73
CA ALA A 52 3.52 -8.89 -13.94
C ALA A 52 2.38 -8.73 -14.94
N PRO A 53 1.50 -9.74 -15.12
CA PRO A 53 0.24 -9.43 -15.74
C PRO A 53 -0.35 -8.34 -14.86
N VAL A 54 -0.40 -7.10 -15.39
CA VAL A 54 -1.57 -6.28 -15.15
C VAL A 54 -2.68 -7.23 -15.54
N ALA A 55 -3.31 -7.85 -14.52
CA ALA A 55 -4.40 -8.76 -14.74
C ALA A 55 -5.29 -8.05 -15.75
N ALA A 56 -5.44 -8.63 -16.94
CA ALA A 56 -6.08 -8.00 -18.07
C ALA A 56 -7.54 -7.74 -17.66
N GLY A 57 -7.75 -6.58 -17.08
CA GLY A 57 -8.96 -6.10 -16.45
C GLY A 57 -9.03 -4.65 -16.81
N ALA A 58 -9.83 -4.38 -17.84
CA ALA A 58 -10.32 -3.11 -18.37
C ALA A 58 -9.67 -1.83 -17.82
N GLY A 59 -9.10 -1.05 -18.75
CA GLY A 59 -8.57 0.31 -18.59
C GLY A 59 -8.87 0.99 -17.25
N THR A 60 -7.89 1.00 -16.37
CA THR A 60 -7.95 1.72 -15.11
C THR A 60 -7.90 3.22 -15.43
N ALA A 61 -9.02 3.91 -15.25
CA ALA A 61 -9.03 5.37 -15.21
C ALA A 61 -8.05 5.85 -14.12
N PRO A 62 -7.39 7.01 -14.27
CA PRO A 62 -6.50 7.53 -13.25
C PRO A 62 -7.25 7.64 -11.92
N VAL A 63 -6.69 7.02 -10.88
CA VAL A 63 -7.23 7.02 -9.52
C VAL A 63 -7.26 8.46 -9.02
N SER A 64 -8.44 8.96 -8.61
CA SER A 64 -8.54 10.32 -8.07
C SER A 64 -8.02 10.36 -6.63
N ALA A 65 -7.57 11.53 -6.18
CA ALA A 65 -7.15 11.72 -4.78
C ALA A 65 -8.25 11.34 -3.77
N GLY A 66 -9.53 11.55 -4.14
CA GLY A 66 -10.68 11.13 -3.33
C GLY A 66 -10.85 9.61 -3.24
N ASP A 67 -10.51 8.88 -4.30
CA ASP A 67 -10.57 7.41 -4.32
C ASP A 67 -9.49 6.81 -3.43
N LEU A 68 -8.31 7.44 -3.39
CA LEU A 68 -7.21 7.04 -2.51
C LEU A 68 -7.56 7.25 -1.03
N ALA A 69 -8.10 8.42 -0.67
CA ALA A 69 -8.54 8.70 0.70
C ALA A 69 -9.66 7.74 1.16
N ALA A 70 -10.60 7.40 0.27
CA ALA A 70 -11.64 6.41 0.55
C ALA A 70 -11.06 4.99 0.72
N ALA A 71 -10.03 4.63 -0.06
CA ALA A 71 -9.33 3.35 0.09
C ALA A 71 -8.56 3.26 1.42
N GLU A 72 -7.86 4.32 1.82
CA GLU A 72 -7.17 4.41 3.11
C GLU A 72 -8.15 4.25 4.28
N ALA A 73 -9.26 5.01 4.27
CA ALA A 73 -10.30 4.88 5.29
C ALA A 73 -10.95 3.49 5.29
N ALA A 74 -11.08 2.85 4.12
CA ALA A 74 -11.67 1.52 4.01
C ALA A 74 -10.74 0.40 4.53
N LEU A 75 -9.42 0.62 4.59
CA LEU A 75 -8.42 -0.39 4.95
C LEU A 75 -7.62 -0.07 6.22
N GLU A 76 -7.97 0.99 6.98
CA GLU A 76 -7.24 1.46 8.16
C GLU A 76 -6.86 0.34 9.17
N ALA A 77 -7.74 -0.64 9.37
CA ALA A 77 -7.52 -1.76 10.30
C ALA A 77 -7.09 -3.07 9.61
N VAL A 78 -6.77 -3.03 8.32
CA VAL A 78 -6.45 -4.22 7.51
C VAL A 78 -5.00 -4.15 7.06
N ASP A 79 -4.22 -5.17 7.41
CA ASP A 79 -2.89 -5.39 6.86
C ASP A 79 -3.01 -5.84 5.39
N ALA A 80 -3.16 -4.86 4.50
CA ALA A 80 -3.45 -5.02 3.08
C ALA A 80 -2.26 -4.62 2.19
N TRP A 81 -2.08 -5.33 1.08
CA TRP A 81 -1.10 -5.06 0.04
C TRP A 81 -1.69 -5.32 -1.36
N ASP A 82 -0.97 -4.96 -2.43
CA ASP A 82 -1.45 -5.08 -3.82
C ASP A 82 -2.83 -4.42 -4.04
N ILE A 83 -2.99 -3.20 -3.52
CA ILE A 83 -4.24 -2.46 -3.53
C ILE A 83 -4.52 -1.90 -4.94
N ARG A 84 -5.72 -2.15 -5.46
CA ARG A 84 -6.18 -1.68 -6.77
C ARG A 84 -7.62 -1.20 -6.68
N ILE A 85 -7.94 -0.15 -7.41
CA ILE A 85 -9.30 0.37 -7.52
C ILE A 85 -9.84 0.00 -8.90
N GLU A 86 -10.90 -0.80 -8.91
CA GLU A 86 -11.60 -1.27 -10.10
C GLU A 86 -13.06 -0.83 -10.04
N GLY A 87 -13.35 0.36 -10.57
CA GLY A 87 -14.68 0.97 -10.51
C GLY A 87 -15.09 1.27 -9.06
N GLU A 88 -16.12 0.59 -8.57
CA GLU A 88 -16.60 0.74 -7.18
C GLU A 88 -15.92 -0.21 -6.18
N TRP A 89 -14.98 -1.04 -6.65
CA TRP A 89 -14.34 -2.08 -5.85
C TRP A 89 -12.89 -1.75 -5.55
N LEU A 90 -12.53 -1.91 -4.29
CA LEU A 90 -11.16 -1.96 -3.80
C LEU A 90 -10.75 -3.43 -3.76
N ARG A 91 -9.81 -3.85 -4.62
CA ARG A 91 -9.16 -5.16 -4.54
C ARG A 91 -7.85 -5.04 -3.80
N PHE A 92 -7.54 -6.01 -2.95
CA PHE A 92 -6.31 -6.04 -2.19
C PHE A 92 -6.04 -7.47 -1.72
N SER A 93 -4.79 -7.79 -1.49
CA SER A 93 -4.42 -8.98 -0.72
C SER A 93 -4.28 -8.59 0.75
N ALA A 94 -4.71 -9.45 1.67
CA ALA A 94 -4.55 -9.20 3.10
C ALA A 94 -4.37 -10.50 3.89
N ARG A 95 -3.91 -10.36 5.13
CA ARG A 95 -3.95 -11.44 6.13
C ARG A 95 -5.04 -11.16 7.15
N LEU A 96 -6.28 -11.46 6.78
CA LEU A 96 -7.42 -11.31 7.69
C LEU A 96 -7.42 -12.38 8.79
N PRO A 97 -7.86 -12.06 10.02
CA PRO A 97 -8.00 -13.04 11.09
C PRO A 97 -8.99 -14.15 10.69
N GLY A 98 -8.54 -15.41 10.79
CA GLY A 98 -9.32 -16.59 10.40
C GLY A 98 -8.44 -17.73 9.86
N ARG A 99 -9.05 -18.87 9.49
CA ARG A 99 -8.34 -20.05 8.96
C ARG A 99 -7.94 -19.95 7.48
N GLN A 100 -8.35 -18.89 6.79
CA GLN A 100 -8.21 -18.75 5.33
C GLN A 100 -6.82 -18.31 4.84
N GLY A 101 -5.91 -17.90 5.73
CA GLY A 101 -4.55 -17.46 5.36
C GLY A 101 -4.51 -16.15 4.58
N ALA A 102 -3.34 -15.81 4.03
CA ALA A 102 -3.17 -14.64 3.18
C ALA A 102 -3.74 -14.90 1.78
N ARG A 103 -4.68 -14.06 1.32
CA ARG A 103 -5.31 -14.20 0.00
C ARG A 103 -5.88 -12.87 -0.51
N GLY A 104 -6.43 -12.89 -1.72
CA GLY A 104 -7.16 -11.78 -2.33
C GLY A 104 -8.51 -11.53 -1.67
N PHE A 105 -8.85 -10.25 -1.55
CA PHE A 105 -10.12 -9.74 -1.05
C PHE A 105 -10.55 -8.53 -1.88
N ARG A 106 -11.86 -8.27 -1.85
CA ARG A 106 -12.46 -7.07 -2.40
C ARG A 106 -13.40 -6.42 -1.39
N LYS A 107 -13.42 -5.10 -1.36
CA LYS A 107 -14.32 -4.28 -0.54
C LYS A 107 -14.94 -3.21 -1.41
N ARG A 108 -16.22 -2.90 -1.19
CA ARG A 108 -16.89 -1.83 -1.95
C ARG A 108 -16.51 -0.48 -1.35
N LEU A 109 -16.11 0.47 -2.19
CA LEU A 109 -15.83 1.84 -1.75
C LEU A 109 -17.15 2.55 -1.40
N PRO A 110 -17.23 3.26 -0.26
CA PRO A 110 -18.39 4.10 0.04
C PRO A 110 -18.42 5.28 -0.94
N ARG A 111 -19.48 5.37 -1.73
CA ARG A 111 -19.70 6.57 -2.57
C ARG A 111 -20.10 7.73 -1.66
N ALA A 112 -19.64 8.94 -1.99
CA ALA A 112 -19.93 10.17 -1.26
C ALA A 112 -21.44 10.42 -1.00
N GLU A 113 -22.32 9.80 -1.78
CA GLU A 113 -23.77 9.76 -1.52
C GLU A 113 -24.17 8.47 -0.77
N GLY A 114 -24.02 8.47 0.55
CA GLY A 114 -24.78 7.64 1.50
C GLY A 114 -24.73 6.11 1.34
N GLY A 115 -23.86 5.56 0.48
CA GLY A 115 -23.75 4.13 0.25
C GLY A 115 -22.97 3.43 1.37
N SER A 116 -23.59 2.46 2.04
CA SER A 116 -22.90 1.63 3.04
C SER A 116 -21.70 0.93 2.40
N ALA A 117 -20.50 1.12 2.99
CA ALA A 117 -19.32 0.36 2.62
C ALA A 117 -19.60 -1.12 2.91
N GLY A 118 -19.77 -1.91 1.85
CA GLY A 118 -20.01 -3.35 1.99
C GLY A 118 -18.88 -4.02 2.77
N GLY A 119 -19.19 -5.18 3.38
CA GLY A 119 -18.19 -6.01 4.07
C GLY A 119 -17.05 -6.45 3.14
N ILE A 120 -15.94 -6.91 3.73
CA ILE A 120 -14.84 -7.49 2.97
C ILE A 120 -15.25 -8.86 2.44
N ILE A 121 -15.10 -9.06 1.14
CA ILE A 121 -15.45 -10.29 0.42
C ILE A 121 -14.16 -10.94 -0.06
N ALA A 122 -14.07 -12.26 0.03
CA ALA A 122 -12.96 -13.01 -0.54
C ALA A 122 -12.96 -12.93 -2.07
N ASP A 123 -11.81 -12.70 -2.67
CA ASP A 123 -11.63 -12.89 -4.11
C ASP A 123 -11.35 -14.37 -4.38
N ALA A 124 -11.96 -14.92 -5.44
CA ALA A 124 -11.92 -16.34 -5.77
C ALA A 124 -10.62 -16.73 -6.50
#